data_AF-A0A973QVF4-F1
#
_entry.id   AF-A0A973QVF4-F1
#
_cell.length_a   1.000
_cell.length_b   1.000
_cell.length_c   1.000
_cell.angle_alpha   90.00
_cell.angle_beta   90.00
_cell.angle_gamma   90.00
#
_symmetry.space_group_name_H-M   'P 1'
#
loop_
_entity.id
_entity.type
_entity.pdbx_description
1 polymer ?
#
loop_
_entity_poly.entity_id
_entity_poly.type
_entity_poly.pdbx_seq_one_letter_code
_entity_poly.pdbx_strand_id
1 'polypeptide(L)'
;MSTGRAHARMGPGEMVQAAAMARRFYLEGKSKIQIAEEFGVSRFKVARVLETALERDLVRIEIRVPAELDAERSDALRAHYGLRHAVVVQTPPDQADAPDPENLGAVAAGLLGELVADGDVLGLAWGRSIITMANALDRLAPCTVVQLTGVYDVGTAERGSVEAVRTAAAVAGGEAHPLYAPMVLGDPATAAALRGQSGIAAVMGYYDKVTVAVVSVGSWEAGISTVHDALTDEER
;
A
#
# COMPACT_ATOMS: atom_id res chain seq x y z
N MET A 1 -15.16 -23.50 38.14
CA MET A 1 -16.59 -23.63 37.78
C MET A 1 -17.15 -22.23 37.55
N SER A 2 -17.29 -21.81 36.30
CA SER A 2 -17.95 -20.56 35.92
C SER A 2 -19.06 -20.92 34.95
N THR A 3 -20.28 -20.59 35.36
CA THR A 3 -21.55 -20.96 34.72
C THR A 3 -21.71 -20.27 33.38
N GLY A 4 -21.52 -21.01 32.28
CA GLY A 4 -21.95 -20.59 30.95
C GLY A 4 -23.47 -20.45 30.93
N ARG A 5 -23.98 -19.23 30.79
CA ARG A 5 -25.40 -18.99 30.53
C ARG A 5 -25.77 -19.66 29.20
N ALA A 6 -26.49 -20.77 29.27
CA ALA A 6 -27.17 -21.36 28.13
C ALA A 6 -28.02 -20.26 27.46
N HIS A 7 -27.60 -19.81 26.29
CA HIS A 7 -28.38 -18.86 25.50
C HIS A 7 -29.68 -19.56 25.09
N ALA A 8 -30.80 -19.18 25.71
CA ALA A 8 -32.12 -19.69 25.36
C ALA A 8 -32.32 -19.60 23.83
N ARG A 9 -32.75 -20.69 23.18
CA ARG A 9 -33.08 -20.68 21.75
C ARG A 9 -34.20 -19.65 21.53
N MET A 10 -33.98 -18.70 20.62
CA MET A 10 -35.01 -17.74 20.24
C MET A 10 -36.19 -18.51 19.65
N GLY A 11 -37.40 -18.19 20.09
CA GLY A 11 -38.60 -18.72 19.46
C GLY A 11 -38.76 -18.18 18.03
N PRO A 12 -39.52 -18.85 17.16
CA PRO A 12 -39.74 -18.38 15.77
C PRO A 12 -40.24 -16.93 15.69
N GLY A 13 -41.13 -16.51 16.59
CA GLY A 13 -41.63 -15.13 16.64
C GLY A 13 -40.56 -14.11 17.04
N GLU A 14 -39.67 -14.48 17.97
CA GLU A 14 -38.54 -13.63 18.35
C GLU A 14 -37.53 -13.50 17.21
N MET A 15 -37.29 -14.58 16.45
CA MET A 15 -36.42 -14.53 15.26
C MET A 15 -36.97 -13.59 14.19
N VAL A 16 -38.28 -13.65 13.90
CA VAL A 16 -38.93 -12.75 12.93
C VAL A 16 -38.85 -11.30 13.41
N GLN A 17 -39.12 -11.05 14.70
CA GLN A 17 -39.03 -9.71 15.26
C GLN A 17 -37.58 -9.18 15.23
N ALA A 18 -36.60 -10.03 15.54
CA ALA A 18 -35.17 -9.68 15.46
C ALA A 18 -34.74 -9.34 14.03
N ALA A 19 -35.14 -10.15 13.05
CA ALA A 19 -34.89 -9.88 11.63
C ALA A 19 -35.55 -8.57 11.18
N ALA A 20 -36.77 -8.29 11.65
CA ALA A 20 -37.48 -7.04 11.34
C ALA A 20 -36.79 -5.80 11.91
N MET A 21 -36.28 -5.88 13.15
CA MET A 21 -35.48 -4.82 13.76
C MET A 21 -34.13 -4.65 13.04
N ALA A 22 -33.46 -5.75 12.70
CA ALA A 22 -32.21 -5.73 11.94
C ALA A 22 -32.37 -5.09 10.57
N ARG A 23 -33.43 -5.42 9.81
CA ARG A 23 -33.71 -4.81 8.51
C ARG A 23 -33.82 -3.29 8.61
N ARG A 24 -34.52 -2.79 9.61
CA ARG A 24 -34.70 -1.35 9.84
C ARG A 24 -33.39 -0.64 10.17
N PHE A 25 -32.53 -1.28 10.95
CA PHE A 25 -31.24 -0.71 11.31
C PHE A 25 -30.25 -0.74 10.14
N TYR A 26 -30.00 -1.93 9.57
CA TYR A 26 -28.93 -2.14 8.60
C TYR A 26 -29.30 -1.76 7.15
N LEU A 27 -30.58 -1.83 6.76
CA LEU A 27 -31.02 -1.52 5.39
C LEU A 27 -31.77 -0.19 5.28
N GLU A 28 -32.56 0.18 6.28
CA GLU A 28 -33.37 1.41 6.25
C GLU A 28 -32.70 2.59 6.95
N GLY A 29 -31.55 2.40 7.61
CA GLY A 29 -30.82 3.45 8.31
C GLY A 29 -31.54 4.04 9.53
N LYS A 30 -32.57 3.37 10.06
CA LYS A 30 -33.29 3.84 11.25
C LYS A 30 -32.41 3.74 12.48
N SER A 31 -32.48 4.77 13.34
CA SER A 31 -31.82 4.75 14.64
C SER A 31 -32.45 3.72 15.59
N LYS A 32 -31.68 3.27 16.59
CA LYS A 32 -32.17 2.36 17.63
C LYS A 32 -33.35 2.94 18.44
N ILE A 33 -33.51 4.26 18.46
CA ILE A 33 -34.63 4.96 19.12
C ILE A 33 -35.90 4.84 18.29
N GLN A 34 -35.83 5.13 16.98
CA GLN A 34 -36.98 5.00 16.08
C GLN A 34 -37.51 3.56 16.02
N ILE A 35 -36.60 2.58 16.03
CA ILE A 35 -36.97 1.15 16.09
C ILE A 35 -37.59 0.80 17.45
N ALA A 36 -37.07 1.37 18.54
CA ALA A 36 -37.62 1.14 19.88
C ALA A 36 -39.07 1.63 19.99
N GLU A 37 -39.36 2.82 19.46
CA GLU A 37 -40.70 3.39 19.38
C GLU A 37 -41.63 2.53 18.51
N GLU A 38 -41.19 2.11 17.32
CA GLU A 38 -41.99 1.31 16.40
C GLU A 38 -42.39 -0.07 16.97
N PHE A 39 -41.52 -0.69 17.78
CA PHE A 39 -41.75 -2.02 18.34
C PHE A 39 -42.20 -2.01 19.81
N GLY A 40 -42.39 -0.83 20.41
CA GLY A 40 -42.80 -0.70 21.82
C GLY A 40 -41.81 -1.30 22.81
N VAL A 41 -40.50 -1.18 22.53
CA VAL A 41 -39.41 -1.71 23.38
C VAL A 41 -38.40 -0.61 23.72
N SER A 42 -37.47 -0.87 24.62
CA SER A 42 -36.39 0.10 24.91
C SER A 42 -35.30 0.07 23.83
N ARG A 43 -34.61 1.20 23.61
CA ARG A 43 -33.42 1.28 22.73
C ARG A 43 -32.31 0.28 23.10
N PHE A 44 -32.22 -0.06 24.39
CA PHE A 44 -31.27 -1.06 24.90
C PHE A 44 -31.69 -2.48 24.52
N LYS A 45 -33.00 -2.78 24.50
CA LYS A 45 -33.52 -4.05 23.98
C LYS A 45 -33.27 -4.17 22.49
N VAL A 46 -33.48 -3.11 21.71
CA VAL A 46 -33.12 -3.09 20.27
C VAL A 46 -31.64 -3.36 20.07
N ALA A 47 -30.74 -2.67 20.80
CA ALA A 47 -29.30 -2.90 20.70
C ALA A 47 -28.93 -4.37 20.95
N ARG A 48 -29.45 -4.98 22.03
CA ARG A 48 -29.19 -6.38 22.36
C ARG A 48 -29.77 -7.35 21.33
N VAL A 49 -30.92 -7.03 20.74
CA VAL A 49 -31.51 -7.84 19.65
C VAL A 49 -30.64 -7.79 18.40
N LEU A 50 -30.09 -6.63 18.04
CA LEU A 50 -29.17 -6.50 16.89
C LEU A 50 -27.86 -7.28 17.13
N GLU A 51 -27.28 -7.19 18.32
CA GLU A 51 -26.12 -8.00 18.72
C GLU A 51 -26.43 -9.50 18.63
N THR A 52 -27.56 -9.93 19.20
CA THR A 52 -28.00 -11.34 19.13
C THR A 52 -28.25 -11.79 17.69
N ALA A 53 -28.71 -10.89 16.82
CA ALA A 53 -28.96 -11.21 15.42
C ALA A 53 -27.65 -11.46 14.65
N LEU A 54 -26.58 -10.73 14.98
CA LEU A 54 -25.22 -11.01 14.46
C LEU A 54 -24.66 -12.32 15.02
N GLU A 55 -24.72 -12.51 16.35
CA GLU A 55 -24.20 -13.71 17.02
C GLU A 55 -24.87 -15.02 16.55
N ARG A 56 -26.12 -14.95 16.10
CA ARG A 56 -26.91 -16.10 15.64
C ARG A 56 -27.02 -16.21 14.12
N ASP A 57 -26.21 -15.47 13.38
CA ASP A 57 -26.18 -15.48 11.90
C ASP A 57 -27.55 -15.15 11.27
N LEU A 58 -28.43 -14.43 11.99
CA LEU A 58 -29.63 -13.81 11.42
C LEU A 58 -29.27 -12.59 10.56
N VAL A 59 -28.13 -11.98 10.86
CA VAL A 59 -27.52 -10.91 10.08
C VAL A 59 -26.08 -11.32 9.79
N ARG A 60 -25.72 -11.26 8.50
CA ARG A 60 -24.34 -11.37 8.04
C ARG A 60 -23.97 -10.06 7.35
N ILE A 61 -22.90 -9.43 7.82
CA ILE A 61 -22.35 -8.22 7.20
C ILE A 61 -21.17 -8.65 6.35
N GLU A 62 -21.25 -8.37 5.06
CA GLU A 62 -20.16 -8.61 4.13
C GLU A 62 -19.60 -7.26 3.68
N ILE A 63 -18.31 -7.04 3.90
CA ILE A 63 -17.58 -5.87 3.41
C ILE A 63 -16.71 -6.36 2.26
N ARG A 64 -16.97 -5.86 1.06
CA ARG A 64 -16.19 -6.21 -0.14
C ARG A 64 -15.27 -5.06 -0.51
N VAL A 65 -14.01 -5.38 -0.74
CA VAL A 65 -13.02 -4.51 -1.40
C VAL A 65 -12.71 -5.08 -2.79
N PRO A 66 -12.10 -4.31 -3.71
CA PRO A 66 -11.60 -4.85 -4.97
C PRO A 66 -10.79 -6.14 -4.73
N ALA A 67 -10.97 -7.14 -5.60
CA ALA A 67 -10.41 -8.47 -5.39
C ALA A 67 -8.87 -8.49 -5.33
N GLU A 68 -8.22 -7.49 -5.91
CA GLU A 68 -6.78 -7.29 -5.86
C GLU A 68 -6.25 -6.80 -4.49
N LEU A 69 -7.11 -6.42 -3.54
CA LEU A 69 -6.71 -5.85 -2.24
C LEU A 69 -7.14 -6.73 -1.06
N ASP A 70 -6.25 -6.89 -0.09
CA ASP A 70 -6.52 -7.56 1.19
C ASP A 70 -6.68 -6.52 2.31
N ALA A 71 -7.91 -6.08 2.55
CA ALA A 71 -8.18 -5.04 3.54
C ALA A 71 -7.86 -5.46 4.98
N GLU A 72 -8.10 -6.73 5.32
CA GLU A 72 -7.83 -7.24 6.67
C GLU A 72 -6.33 -7.29 6.95
N ARG A 73 -5.53 -7.85 6.03
CA ARG A 73 -4.07 -7.85 6.18
C ARG A 73 -3.47 -6.45 6.11
N SER A 74 -4.04 -5.58 5.28
CA SER A 74 -3.64 -4.16 5.21
C SER A 74 -3.80 -3.48 6.57
N ASP A 75 -4.96 -3.63 7.21
CA ASP A 75 -5.20 -3.03 8.53
C ASP A 75 -4.34 -3.68 9.62
N ALA A 76 -4.17 -5.00 9.58
CA ALA A 76 -3.32 -5.73 10.52
C ALA A 76 -1.85 -5.28 10.43
N LEU A 77 -1.27 -5.15 9.23
CA LEU A 77 0.10 -4.66 9.04
C LEU A 77 0.25 -3.21 9.51
N ARG A 78 -0.71 -2.35 9.14
CA ARG A 78 -0.74 -0.94 9.56
C ARG A 78 -0.70 -0.83 11.08
N ALA A 79 -1.57 -1.58 11.76
CA ALA A 79 -1.66 -1.58 13.22
C ALA A 79 -0.42 -2.19 13.89
N HIS A 80 0.10 -3.30 13.38
CA HIS A 80 1.25 -4.00 13.95
C HIS A 80 2.53 -3.17 13.91
N TYR A 81 2.80 -2.51 12.78
CA TYR A 81 4.02 -1.73 12.56
C TYR A 81 3.86 -0.23 12.80
N GLY A 82 2.66 0.25 13.16
CA GLY A 82 2.39 1.68 13.38
C GLY A 82 2.53 2.52 12.11
N LEU A 83 2.23 1.95 10.95
CA LEU A 83 2.36 2.63 9.66
C LEU A 83 1.22 3.63 9.47
N ARG A 84 1.49 4.72 8.73
CA ARG A 84 0.43 5.65 8.30
C ARG A 84 -0.56 4.96 7.37
N HIS A 85 -0.03 4.19 6.42
CA HIS A 85 -0.78 3.41 5.44
C HIS A 85 -0.08 2.07 5.24
N ALA A 86 -0.86 1.02 4.99
CA ALA A 86 -0.37 -0.26 4.48
C ALA A 86 -1.39 -0.79 3.48
N VAL A 87 -0.92 -1.27 2.34
CA VAL A 87 -1.76 -1.86 1.29
C VAL A 87 -1.16 -3.21 0.93
N VAL A 88 -1.97 -4.25 1.04
CA VAL A 88 -1.61 -5.62 0.69
C VAL A 88 -2.35 -6.00 -0.57
N VAL A 89 -1.58 -6.35 -1.60
CA VAL A 89 -2.12 -6.88 -2.86
C VAL A 89 -2.34 -8.38 -2.75
N GLN A 90 -3.44 -8.86 -3.33
CA GLN A 90 -3.70 -10.28 -3.49
C GLN A 90 -3.27 -10.75 -4.87
N THR A 91 -2.47 -11.81 -4.90
CA THR A 91 -2.27 -12.60 -6.11
C THR A 91 -3.48 -13.53 -6.30
N PRO A 92 -4.06 -13.61 -7.51
CA PRO A 92 -5.13 -14.55 -7.81
C PRO A 92 -4.76 -16.00 -7.40
N PRO A 93 -5.71 -16.80 -6.86
CA PRO A 93 -5.42 -18.16 -6.38
C PRO A 93 -4.86 -19.11 -7.43
N ASP A 94 -5.19 -18.89 -8.71
CA ASP A 94 -4.67 -19.62 -9.87
C ASP A 94 -3.20 -19.28 -10.21
N GLN A 95 -2.66 -18.23 -9.59
CA GLN A 95 -1.29 -17.75 -9.75
C GLN A 95 -0.54 -17.66 -8.41
N ALA A 96 -1.03 -18.34 -7.36
CA ALA A 96 -0.54 -18.19 -5.99
C ALA A 96 0.98 -18.43 -5.82
N ASP A 97 1.60 -19.20 -6.71
CA ASP A 97 3.04 -19.50 -6.68
C ASP A 97 3.90 -18.52 -7.51
N ALA A 98 3.29 -17.54 -8.19
CA ALA A 98 3.99 -16.56 -9.01
C ALA A 98 3.81 -15.13 -8.48
N PRO A 99 4.89 -14.35 -8.30
CA PRO A 99 4.75 -12.93 -8.04
C PRO A 99 4.08 -12.24 -9.23
N ASP A 100 3.15 -11.31 -8.94
CA ASP A 100 2.46 -10.46 -9.92
C ASP A 100 2.97 -9.01 -9.77
N PRO A 101 4.14 -8.69 -10.37
CA PRO A 101 4.73 -7.36 -10.23
C PRO A 101 3.91 -6.28 -10.93
N GLU A 102 3.14 -6.61 -11.95
CA GLU A 102 2.25 -5.69 -12.66
C GLU A 102 1.11 -5.21 -11.76
N ASN A 103 0.40 -6.13 -11.08
CA ASN A 103 -0.64 -5.77 -10.12
C ASN A 103 -0.07 -4.95 -8.95
N LEU A 104 1.08 -5.39 -8.39
CA LEU A 104 1.76 -4.63 -7.34
C LEU A 104 2.13 -3.21 -7.82
N GLY A 105 2.64 -3.08 -9.04
CA GLY A 105 3.01 -1.81 -9.64
C GLY A 105 1.81 -0.88 -9.81
N ALA A 106 0.69 -1.39 -10.33
CA ALA A 106 -0.54 -0.62 -10.51
C ALA A 106 -1.12 -0.11 -9.19
N VAL A 107 -1.20 -0.97 -8.17
CA VAL A 107 -1.69 -0.57 -6.84
C VAL A 107 -0.74 0.43 -6.18
N ALA A 108 0.58 0.23 -6.30
CA ALA A 108 1.57 1.18 -5.79
C ALA A 108 1.50 2.53 -6.51
N ALA A 109 1.25 2.55 -7.82
CA ALA A 109 1.09 3.76 -8.62
C ALA A 109 -0.16 4.55 -8.19
N GLY A 110 -1.28 3.84 -7.97
CA GLY A 110 -2.50 4.41 -7.42
C GLY A 110 -2.28 5.07 -6.05
N LEU A 111 -1.63 4.34 -5.13
CA LEU A 111 -1.30 4.87 -3.80
C LEU A 111 -0.34 6.07 -3.89
N LEU A 112 0.67 6.03 -4.77
CA LEU A 112 1.58 7.16 -4.95
C LEU A 112 0.83 8.42 -5.41
N GLY A 113 -0.14 8.27 -6.32
CA GLY A 113 -1.01 9.35 -6.77
C GLY A 113 -1.89 9.96 -5.67
N GLU A 114 -2.15 9.24 -4.58
CA GLU A 114 -2.83 9.76 -3.38
C GLU A 114 -1.88 10.51 -2.43
N LEU A 115 -0.60 10.14 -2.43
CA LEU A 115 0.39 10.63 -1.47
C LEU A 115 1.16 11.86 -1.96
N VAL A 116 1.40 11.99 -3.26
CA VAL A 116 2.15 13.12 -3.84
C VAL A 116 1.24 14.33 -4.05
N ALA A 117 1.69 15.49 -3.58
CA ALA A 117 1.01 16.77 -3.71
C ALA A 117 1.75 17.73 -4.67
N ASP A 118 1.05 18.81 -5.05
CA ASP A 118 1.63 19.87 -5.88
C ASP A 118 2.84 20.51 -5.20
N GLY A 119 3.95 20.61 -5.92
CA GLY A 119 5.21 21.17 -5.43
C GLY A 119 6.11 20.20 -4.64
N ASP A 120 5.72 18.93 -4.48
CA ASP A 120 6.57 17.92 -3.85
C ASP A 120 7.88 17.67 -4.61
N VAL A 121 8.88 17.14 -3.90
CA VAL A 121 10.08 16.55 -4.48
C VAL A 121 10.01 15.04 -4.26
N LEU A 122 9.62 14.32 -5.31
CA LEU A 122 9.49 12.88 -5.35
C LEU A 122 10.86 12.23 -5.65
N GLY A 123 11.39 11.52 -4.66
CA GLY A 123 12.57 10.69 -4.81
C GLY A 123 12.23 9.26 -5.23
N LEU A 124 12.83 8.76 -6.32
CA LEU A 124 12.72 7.37 -6.74
C LEU A 124 14.07 6.66 -6.63
N ALA A 125 14.12 5.57 -5.86
CA ALA A 125 15.27 4.66 -5.87
C ALA A 125 15.26 3.72 -7.09
N TRP A 126 16.31 2.92 -7.25
CA TRP A 126 16.31 1.78 -8.18
C TRP A 126 15.54 0.59 -7.59
N GLY A 127 14.79 -0.11 -8.46
CA GLY A 127 14.21 -1.40 -8.14
C GLY A 127 13.17 -1.83 -9.19
N ARG A 128 13.08 -3.14 -9.45
CA ARG A 128 12.12 -3.71 -10.41
C ARG A 128 10.68 -3.26 -10.12
N SER A 129 10.27 -3.31 -8.85
CA SER A 129 8.93 -2.87 -8.42
C SER A 129 8.70 -1.37 -8.65
N ILE A 130 9.73 -0.54 -8.49
CA ILE A 130 9.63 0.91 -8.72
C ILE A 130 9.47 1.20 -10.21
N ILE A 131 10.19 0.49 -11.07
CA ILE A 131 10.06 0.61 -12.53
C ILE A 131 8.66 0.19 -12.97
N THR A 132 8.16 -0.96 -12.49
CA THR A 132 6.81 -1.41 -12.83
C THR A 132 5.74 -0.43 -12.34
N MET A 133 5.89 0.12 -11.13
CA MET A 133 5.02 1.17 -10.60
C MET A 133 5.07 2.44 -11.47
N ALA A 134 6.26 2.95 -11.81
CA ALA A 134 6.40 4.16 -12.60
C ALA A 134 5.73 4.03 -13.99
N ASN A 135 5.82 2.85 -14.60
CA ASN A 135 5.15 2.55 -15.87
C ASN A 135 3.62 2.44 -15.76
N ALA A 136 3.09 2.22 -14.55
CA ALA A 136 1.66 2.13 -14.28
C ALA A 136 1.06 3.46 -13.77
N LEU A 137 1.84 4.54 -13.73
CA LEU A 137 1.33 5.86 -13.34
C LEU A 137 0.45 6.45 -14.44
N ASP A 138 -0.83 6.65 -14.12
CA ASP A 138 -1.77 7.36 -15.01
C ASP A 138 -1.85 8.86 -14.71
N ARG A 139 -1.66 9.24 -13.45
CA ARG A 139 -1.76 10.62 -12.98
C ARG A 139 -0.86 10.84 -11.78
N LEU A 140 -0.28 12.03 -11.69
CA LEU A 140 0.47 12.50 -10.53
C LEU A 140 0.31 14.02 -10.42
N ALA A 141 0.27 14.56 -9.19
CA ALA A 141 0.28 16.00 -9.02
C ALA A 141 1.61 16.61 -9.56
N PRO A 142 1.63 17.87 -10.02
CA PRO A 142 2.86 18.48 -10.51
C PRO A 142 3.95 18.52 -9.44
N CYS A 143 5.03 17.79 -9.67
CA CYS A 143 6.12 17.61 -8.71
C CYS A 143 7.47 17.47 -9.42
N THR A 144 8.56 17.76 -8.71
CA THR A 144 9.91 17.45 -9.20
C THR A 144 10.23 15.98 -8.91
N VAL A 145 10.78 15.24 -9.87
CA VAL A 145 11.16 13.83 -9.68
C VAL A 145 12.68 13.67 -9.74
N VAL A 146 13.26 13.03 -8.73
CA VAL A 146 14.71 12.93 -8.51
C VAL A 146 15.12 11.48 -8.31
N GLN A 147 16.22 11.05 -8.93
CA GLN A 147 16.76 9.70 -8.68
C GLN A 147 17.59 9.66 -7.39
N LEU A 148 17.29 8.71 -6.50
CA LEU A 148 17.93 8.57 -5.19
C LEU A 148 19.18 7.68 -5.18
N THR A 149 19.35 6.84 -6.19
CA THR A 149 20.47 5.90 -6.30
C THR A 149 21.16 6.04 -7.65
N GLY A 150 22.41 5.56 -7.76
CA GLY A 150 23.05 5.41 -9.07
C GLY A 150 22.30 4.42 -9.98
N VAL A 151 22.74 4.37 -11.23
CA VAL A 151 22.25 3.43 -12.24
C VAL A 151 22.88 2.07 -12.00
N TYR A 152 22.06 1.03 -12.13
CA TYR A 152 22.50 -0.36 -12.20
C TYR A 152 22.00 -0.95 -13.51
N ASP A 153 22.92 -1.48 -14.33
CA ASP A 153 22.56 -2.07 -15.62
C ASP A 153 22.18 -3.54 -15.43
N VAL A 154 20.92 -3.86 -15.72
CA VAL A 154 20.40 -5.24 -15.74
C VAL A 154 20.34 -5.83 -17.16
N GLY A 155 20.95 -5.17 -18.14
CA GLY A 155 20.98 -5.62 -19.53
C GLY A 155 19.74 -5.23 -20.35
N THR A 156 18.92 -4.32 -19.86
CA THR A 156 17.74 -3.78 -20.57
C THR A 156 17.62 -2.26 -20.37
N ALA A 157 18.10 -1.48 -21.34
CA ALA A 157 18.15 -0.02 -21.27
C ALA A 157 16.75 0.65 -21.12
N GLU A 158 15.70 0.03 -21.66
CA GLU A 158 14.32 0.56 -21.65
C GLU A 158 13.57 0.34 -20.33
N ARG A 159 14.19 -0.35 -19.35
CA ARG A 159 13.60 -0.64 -18.03
C ARG A 159 14.50 -0.13 -16.90
N GLY A 160 15.23 0.97 -17.14
CA GLY A 160 16.20 1.56 -16.21
C GLY A 160 15.56 2.47 -15.15
N SER A 161 16.25 2.73 -14.02
CA SER A 161 15.82 3.75 -13.02
C SER A 161 15.69 5.13 -13.64
N VAL A 162 16.57 5.45 -14.60
CA VAL A 162 16.54 6.72 -15.33
C VAL A 162 15.22 6.89 -16.07
N GLU A 163 14.73 5.82 -16.71
CA GLU A 163 13.46 5.88 -17.44
C GLU A 163 12.29 6.01 -16.46
N ALA A 164 12.28 5.25 -15.37
CA ALA A 164 11.25 5.39 -14.33
C ALA A 164 11.12 6.83 -13.80
N VAL A 165 12.25 7.53 -13.59
CA VAL A 165 12.26 8.96 -13.21
C VAL A 165 11.68 9.85 -14.31
N ARG A 166 12.03 9.61 -15.57
CA ARG A 166 11.52 10.37 -16.72
C ARG A 166 10.03 10.14 -16.93
N THR A 167 9.57 8.89 -16.86
CA THR A 167 8.15 8.52 -16.97
C THR A 167 7.33 9.19 -15.88
N ALA A 168 7.75 9.08 -14.61
CA ALA A 168 7.03 9.70 -13.50
C ALA A 168 6.98 11.24 -13.61
N ALA A 169 8.08 11.88 -14.02
CA ALA A 169 8.10 13.32 -14.25
C ALA A 169 7.19 13.75 -15.40
N ALA A 170 7.16 12.98 -16.49
CA ALA A 170 6.27 13.24 -17.62
C ALA A 170 4.79 13.14 -17.23
N VAL A 171 4.42 12.14 -16.42
CA VAL A 171 3.06 11.98 -15.88
C VAL A 171 2.69 13.12 -14.92
N ALA A 172 3.64 13.59 -14.11
CA ALA A 172 3.44 14.74 -13.23
C ALA A 172 3.36 16.08 -13.99
N GLY A 173 3.90 16.15 -15.22
CA GLY A 173 4.14 17.43 -15.90
C GLY A 173 5.24 18.27 -15.22
N GLY A 174 6.18 17.63 -14.52
CA GLY A 174 7.25 18.27 -13.76
C GLY A 174 8.65 17.99 -14.30
N GLU A 175 9.67 18.40 -13.54
CA GLU A 175 11.07 18.22 -13.91
C GLU A 175 11.63 16.84 -13.53
N ALA A 176 12.48 16.27 -14.39
CA ALA A 176 13.19 15.02 -14.15
C ALA A 176 14.68 15.27 -13.86
N HIS A 177 15.17 14.74 -12.74
CA HIS A 177 16.56 14.82 -12.30
C HIS A 177 17.18 13.43 -12.12
N PRO A 178 17.48 12.71 -13.22
CA PRO A 178 18.14 11.41 -13.17
C PRO A 178 19.60 11.51 -12.73
N LEU A 179 20.07 10.54 -11.95
CA LEU A 179 21.46 10.47 -11.50
C LEU A 179 22.28 9.59 -12.43
N TYR A 180 23.07 10.22 -13.31
CA TYR A 180 23.95 9.54 -14.27
C TYR A 180 25.29 9.12 -13.65
N ALA A 181 25.23 8.28 -12.62
CA ALA A 181 26.40 7.71 -11.96
C ALA A 181 26.19 6.21 -11.71
N PRO A 182 27.24 5.36 -11.72
CA PRO A 182 27.12 3.98 -11.29
C PRO A 182 26.64 3.89 -9.83
N MET A 183 25.80 2.90 -9.54
CA MET A 183 25.33 2.65 -8.17
C MET A 183 26.46 2.17 -7.25
N VAL A 184 27.30 1.28 -7.74
CA VAL A 184 28.44 0.69 -6.99
C VAL A 184 29.72 0.93 -7.79
N LEU A 185 30.77 1.29 -7.08
CA LEU A 185 32.11 1.55 -7.61
C LEU A 185 33.11 0.77 -6.76
N GLY A 186 34.14 0.22 -7.40
CA GLY A 186 35.17 -0.58 -6.71
C GLY A 186 36.18 0.25 -5.91
N ASP A 187 36.14 1.59 -6.00
CA ASP A 187 37.07 2.44 -5.28
C ASP A 187 36.41 3.72 -4.73
N PRO A 188 36.66 4.08 -3.45
CA PRO A 188 36.10 5.29 -2.83
C PRO A 188 36.55 6.61 -3.46
N ALA A 189 37.74 6.64 -4.06
CA ALA A 189 38.30 7.86 -4.65
C ALA A 189 37.53 8.28 -5.90
N THR A 190 37.16 7.33 -6.76
CA THR A 190 36.30 7.53 -7.92
C THR A 190 34.91 7.95 -7.49
N ALA A 191 34.36 7.35 -6.43
CA ALA A 191 33.07 7.78 -5.88
C ALA A 191 33.12 9.24 -5.41
N ALA A 192 34.19 9.66 -4.73
CA ALA A 192 34.37 11.05 -4.32
C ALA A 192 34.54 12.00 -5.52
N ALA A 193 35.32 11.61 -6.52
CA ALA A 193 35.51 12.39 -7.74
C ALA A 193 34.19 12.59 -8.51
N LEU A 194 33.38 11.53 -8.65
CA LEU A 194 32.09 11.60 -9.32
C LEU A 194 31.09 12.47 -8.55
N ARG A 195 31.05 12.41 -7.22
CA ARG A 195 30.21 13.31 -6.41
C ARG A 195 30.56 14.79 -6.61
N GLY A 196 31.81 15.11 -6.93
CA GLY A 196 32.24 16.48 -7.24
C GLY A 196 31.92 16.94 -8.67
N GLN A 197 31.53 16.04 -9.57
CA GLN A 197 31.15 16.40 -10.94
C GLN A 197 29.85 17.19 -10.92
N SER A 198 29.80 18.32 -11.64
CA SER A 198 28.73 19.31 -11.51
C SER A 198 27.31 18.78 -11.75
N GLY A 199 27.11 17.86 -12.70
CA GLY A 199 25.82 17.25 -12.98
C GLY A 199 25.37 16.31 -11.86
N ILE A 200 26.28 15.48 -11.34
CA ILE A 200 26.01 14.59 -10.21
C ILE A 200 25.72 15.42 -8.94
N ALA A 201 26.58 16.40 -8.64
CA ALA A 201 26.42 17.29 -7.50
C ALA A 201 25.10 18.06 -7.53
N ALA A 202 24.66 18.51 -8.71
CA ALA A 202 23.38 19.20 -8.87
C ALA A 202 22.19 18.32 -8.50
N VAL A 203 22.16 17.07 -8.97
CA VAL A 203 21.09 16.11 -8.62
C VAL A 203 21.13 15.76 -7.13
N MET A 204 22.32 15.50 -6.58
CA MET A 204 22.47 15.22 -5.15
C MET A 204 22.05 16.40 -4.26
N GLY A 205 22.12 17.64 -4.77
CA GLY A 205 21.62 18.84 -4.08
C GLY A 205 20.09 18.87 -3.86
N TYR A 206 19.34 17.92 -4.43
CA TYR A 206 17.92 17.72 -4.14
C TYR A 206 17.65 16.79 -2.95
N TYR A 207 18.64 16.04 -2.44
CA TYR A 207 18.38 15.00 -1.44
C TYR A 207 17.79 15.54 -0.14
N ASP A 208 18.26 16.70 0.33
CA ASP A 208 17.71 17.37 1.52
C ASP A 208 16.33 18.01 1.27
N LYS A 209 15.83 17.99 0.03
CA LYS A 209 14.56 18.56 -0.38
C LYS A 209 13.48 17.51 -0.63
N VAL A 210 13.84 16.22 -0.66
CA VAL A 210 12.91 15.11 -0.91
C VAL A 210 11.83 15.06 0.17
N THR A 211 10.57 15.14 -0.24
CA THR A 211 9.39 15.11 0.64
C THR A 211 8.67 13.76 0.60
N VAL A 212 8.72 13.07 -0.55
CA VAL A 212 8.19 11.72 -0.74
C VAL A 212 9.28 10.86 -1.36
N ALA A 213 9.57 9.70 -0.78
CA ALA A 213 10.55 8.76 -1.31
C ALA A 213 9.91 7.39 -1.56
N VAL A 214 10.14 6.84 -2.75
CA VAL A 214 9.74 5.49 -3.12
C VAL A 214 10.98 4.61 -3.14
N VAL A 215 10.98 3.58 -2.29
CA VAL A 215 12.06 2.63 -2.13
C VAL A 215 11.52 1.21 -2.19
N SER A 216 12.34 0.28 -2.67
CA SER A 216 12.07 -1.16 -2.60
C SER A 216 12.96 -1.82 -1.55
N VAL A 217 12.43 -2.82 -0.86
CA VAL A 217 13.20 -3.65 0.08
C VAL A 217 13.64 -4.91 -0.64
N GLY A 218 14.95 -5.17 -0.69
CA GLY A 218 15.53 -6.40 -1.24
C GLY A 218 16.07 -7.30 -0.14
N SER A 219 15.98 -8.63 -0.33
CA SER A 219 16.65 -9.59 0.57
C SER A 219 18.17 -9.53 0.41
N TRP A 220 18.90 -9.74 1.50
CA TRP A 220 20.36 -9.81 1.49
C TRP A 220 20.86 -11.20 1.11
N GLU A 221 20.69 -11.55 -0.16
CA GLU A 221 21.01 -12.88 -0.71
C GLU A 221 21.66 -12.77 -2.08
N ALA A 222 22.53 -13.73 -2.38
CA ALA A 222 23.21 -13.84 -3.68
C ALA A 222 22.20 -14.02 -4.83
N GLY A 223 22.38 -13.26 -5.91
CA GLY A 223 21.46 -13.26 -7.06
C GLY A 223 20.14 -12.53 -6.82
N ILE A 224 19.93 -11.96 -5.63
CA ILE A 224 18.75 -11.15 -5.28
C ILE A 224 19.15 -9.69 -5.01
N SER A 225 20.21 -9.48 -4.22
CA SER A 225 20.68 -8.13 -3.87
C SER A 225 21.77 -7.65 -4.83
N THR A 226 21.45 -6.56 -5.54
CA THR A 226 22.39 -5.82 -6.37
C THR A 226 23.67 -5.42 -5.62
N VAL A 227 23.55 -5.04 -4.34
CA VAL A 227 24.71 -4.64 -3.54
C VAL A 227 25.50 -5.86 -3.12
N HIS A 228 24.84 -6.91 -2.62
CA HIS A 228 25.52 -8.15 -2.20
C HIS A 228 26.39 -8.73 -3.32
N ASP A 229 25.85 -8.77 -4.54
CA ASP A 229 26.53 -9.33 -5.71
C ASP A 229 27.68 -8.46 -6.22
N ALA A 230 27.68 -7.16 -5.88
CA ALA A 230 28.76 -6.24 -6.23
C ALA A 230 29.91 -6.23 -5.22
N LEU A 231 29.69 -6.78 -4.01
CA LEU A 231 30.67 -6.84 -2.94
C LEU A 231 31.47 -8.15 -2.96
N THR A 232 32.74 -8.06 -2.56
CA THR A 232 33.59 -9.22 -2.25
C THR A 232 33.14 -9.91 -0.96
N ASP A 233 33.59 -11.16 -0.74
CA ASP A 233 33.23 -11.90 0.48
C ASP A 233 33.74 -11.23 1.78
N GLU A 234 34.81 -10.42 1.71
CA GLU A 234 35.32 -9.66 2.86
C GLU A 234 34.50 -8.40 3.16
N GLU A 235 33.82 -7.83 2.15
CA GLU A 235 33.00 -6.62 2.29
C GLU A 235 31.55 -6.89 2.72
N ARG A 236 31.09 -8.15 2.68
CA ARG A 236 29.72 -8.57 3.05
C ARG A 236 29.58 -8.81 4.54
#